data_AF-A0A0S4Q0J5-F1
#
_entry.id   AF-A0A0S4Q0J5-F1
#
_cell.length_a   1.000
_cell.length_b   1.000
_cell.length_c   1.000
_cell.angle_alpha   90.00
_cell.angle_beta   90.00
_cell.angle_gamma   90.00
#
_symmetry.space_group_name_H-M   'P 1'
#
loop_
_entity.id
_entity.type
_entity.pdbx_description
1 polymer ?
#
loop_
_entity_poly.entity_id
_entity_poly.type
_entity_poly.pdbx_seq_one_letter_code
_entity_poly.pdbx_strand_id
1 'polypeptide(L)'
;MSRQTAFDPARLLALFLYAHASGLAVTTFAGTQPPIDAAWMKRFFHALAEFLIDYFDPAFPARIATTYAEAAAHGHTVSSVSLMSGTAGRTSARLCLSPLIAGPPISPGALATFCSRANAADYHDGVASPPLRVGLIEAERFFTLVRQTPRLRCWLDDTPEPATPRDRGELIHLEDIADLLVAVQPAAP
;
A
#
# COMPACT_ATOMS: atom_id res chain seq x y z
N MET A 1 -11.07 25.23 -9.74
CA MET A 1 -9.64 25.21 -9.35
C MET A 1 -9.39 23.90 -8.63
N SER A 2 -8.75 22.92 -9.27
CA SER A 2 -8.49 21.63 -8.65
C SER A 2 -7.51 21.81 -7.49
N ARG A 3 -7.93 21.49 -6.26
CA ARG A 3 -7.00 21.41 -5.13
C ARG A 3 -5.95 20.37 -5.49
N GLN A 4 -4.72 20.81 -5.71
CA GLN A 4 -3.57 19.93 -5.72
C GLN A 4 -3.53 19.27 -4.34
N THR A 5 -3.94 18.01 -4.24
CA THR A 5 -3.75 17.23 -3.02
C THR A 5 -2.25 17.20 -2.76
N ALA A 6 -1.85 17.62 -1.56
CA ALA A 6 -0.47 17.56 -1.12
C ALA A 6 0.09 16.16 -1.36
N PHE A 7 1.34 16.08 -1.81
CA PHE A 7 2.02 14.81 -2.05
C PHE A 7 2.07 13.99 -0.75
N ASP A 8 1.55 12.76 -0.79
CA ASP A 8 1.55 11.82 0.33
C ASP A 8 2.32 10.54 -0.08
N PRO A 9 3.54 10.33 0.44
CA PRO A 9 4.34 9.15 0.14
C PRO A 9 3.73 7.87 0.72
N ALA A 10 3.06 7.94 1.88
CA ALA A 10 2.39 6.79 2.46
C ALA A 10 1.21 6.36 1.60
N ARG A 11 0.41 7.31 1.10
CA ARG A 11 -0.63 7.02 0.10
C ARG A 11 -0.05 6.36 -1.14
N LEU A 12 1.06 6.87 -1.66
CA LEU A 12 1.70 6.31 -2.85
C LEU A 12 2.07 4.83 -2.66
N LEU A 13 2.76 4.51 -1.56
CA LEU A 13 3.13 3.12 -1.23
C LEU A 13 1.91 2.26 -0.88
N ALA A 14 0.89 2.84 -0.24
CA ALA A 14 -0.36 2.13 0.08
C ALA A 14 -1.11 1.69 -1.18
N LEU A 15 -1.17 2.53 -2.22
CA LEU A 15 -1.81 2.17 -3.49
C LEU A 15 -1.09 1.02 -4.17
N PHE A 16 0.24 1.01 -4.13
CA PHE A 16 1.03 -0.11 -4.61
C PHE A 16 0.70 -1.39 -3.85
N LEU A 17 0.78 -1.36 -2.52
CA LEU A 17 0.50 -2.53 -1.70
C LEU A 17 -0.93 -3.03 -1.87
N TYR A 18 -1.90 -2.12 -2.02
CA TYR A 18 -3.29 -2.46 -2.31
C TYR A 18 -3.42 -3.19 -3.67
N ALA A 19 -2.73 -2.74 -4.71
CA ALA A 19 -2.72 -3.40 -6.02
C ALA A 19 -2.18 -4.83 -5.96
N HIS A 20 -1.15 -5.02 -5.14
CA HIS A 20 -0.35 -6.24 -5.16
C HIS A 20 -0.64 -7.22 -4.02
N ALA A 21 -1.39 -6.82 -2.98
CA ALA A 21 -1.62 -7.64 -1.79
C ALA A 21 -3.05 -7.57 -1.22
N SER A 22 -4.00 -6.89 -1.88
CA SER A 22 -5.38 -6.77 -1.38
C SER A 22 -6.07 -8.12 -1.17
N GLY A 23 -5.93 -9.07 -2.12
CA GLY A 23 -6.46 -10.43 -1.96
C GLY A 23 -5.92 -11.15 -0.73
N LEU A 24 -4.63 -10.96 -0.41
CA LEU A 24 -3.98 -11.56 0.77
C LEU A 24 -4.55 -11.00 2.06
N ALA A 25 -4.76 -9.68 2.12
CA ALA A 25 -5.42 -9.05 3.26
C ALA A 25 -6.84 -9.62 3.44
N VAL A 26 -7.64 -9.67 2.37
CA VAL A 26 -8.99 -10.25 2.43
C VAL A 26 -8.94 -11.68 2.96
N THR A 27 -8.08 -12.55 2.42
CA THR A 27 -7.95 -13.94 2.88
C THR A 27 -7.48 -14.04 4.33
N THR A 28 -6.54 -13.19 4.76
CA THR A 28 -5.98 -13.23 6.11
C THR A 28 -6.99 -12.80 7.17
N PHE A 29 -7.79 -11.79 6.86
CA PHE A 29 -8.71 -11.16 7.80
C PHE A 29 -10.17 -11.63 7.64
N ALA A 30 -10.46 -12.47 6.63
CA ALA A 30 -11.77 -13.09 6.46
C ALA A 30 -12.12 -13.97 7.66
N GLY A 31 -13.22 -13.62 8.35
CA GLY A 31 -13.76 -14.38 9.49
C GLY A 31 -13.31 -13.90 10.87
N THR A 32 -12.36 -12.98 10.98
CA THR A 32 -11.95 -12.37 12.26
C THR A 32 -12.41 -10.92 12.43
N GLN A 33 -12.95 -10.33 11.36
CA GLN A 33 -13.35 -8.92 11.28
C GLN A 33 -14.85 -8.77 10.94
N PRO A 34 -15.45 -7.60 11.24
CA PRO A 34 -16.62 -7.14 10.48
C PRO A 34 -16.33 -7.19 8.96
N PRO A 35 -17.37 -7.12 8.10
CA PRO A 35 -17.16 -7.19 6.65
C PRO A 35 -16.07 -6.21 6.18
N ILE A 36 -15.05 -6.77 5.53
CA ILE A 36 -13.93 -6.01 4.96
C ILE A 36 -14.47 -5.25 3.75
N ASP A 37 -14.51 -3.92 3.87
CA ASP A 37 -14.91 -3.01 2.80
C ASP A 37 -13.71 -2.25 2.23
N ALA A 38 -13.96 -1.47 1.18
CA ALA A 38 -12.92 -0.67 0.53
C ALA A 38 -12.29 0.37 1.49
N ALA A 39 -13.06 0.89 2.46
CA ALA A 39 -12.57 1.89 3.41
C ALA A 39 -11.64 1.25 4.46
N TRP A 40 -11.98 0.07 4.95
CA TRP A 40 -11.11 -0.76 5.79
C TRP A 40 -9.80 -1.06 5.08
N MET A 41 -9.87 -1.51 3.83
CA MET A 41 -8.67 -1.86 3.05
C MET A 41 -7.77 -0.64 2.83
N LYS A 42 -8.34 0.51 2.46
CA LYS A 42 -7.58 1.75 2.29
C LYS A 42 -6.83 2.14 3.57
N ARG A 43 -7.50 2.11 4.74
CA ARG A 43 -6.85 2.34 6.04
C ARG A 43 -5.74 1.36 6.33
N PHE A 44 -6.02 0.07 6.15
CA PHE A 44 -5.05 -0.99 6.43
C PHE A 44 -3.76 -0.77 5.63
N PHE A 45 -3.88 -0.55 4.31
CA PHE A 45 -2.71 -0.36 3.46
C PHE A 45 -2.00 0.98 3.69
N HIS A 46 -2.74 2.02 4.09
CA HIS A 46 -2.14 3.29 4.49
C HIS A 46 -1.33 3.15 5.78
N ALA A 47 -1.92 2.56 6.83
CA ALA A 47 -1.22 2.27 8.08
C ALA A 47 -0.02 1.31 7.88
N LEU A 48 -0.17 0.34 6.97
CA LEU A 48 0.93 -0.54 6.57
C LEU A 48 2.04 0.24 5.87
N ALA A 49 1.71 1.12 4.94
CA ALA A 49 2.70 1.94 4.25
C ALA A 49 3.46 2.86 5.22
N GLU A 50 2.75 3.53 6.14
CA GLU A 50 3.38 4.35 7.20
C GLU A 50 4.32 3.51 8.07
N PHE A 51 3.88 2.32 8.48
CA PHE A 51 4.74 1.39 9.22
C PHE A 51 5.98 1.00 8.42
N LEU A 52 5.84 0.64 7.15
CA LEU A 52 6.96 0.19 6.32
C LEU A 52 7.96 1.31 6.03
N ILE A 53 7.48 2.53 5.78
CA ILE A 53 8.32 3.71 5.61
C ILE A 53 9.12 3.94 6.90
N ASP A 54 8.45 4.05 8.05
CA ASP A 54 9.14 4.34 9.30
C ASP A 54 10.11 3.23 9.71
N TYR A 55 9.75 1.98 9.47
CA TYR A 55 10.50 0.82 9.93
C TYR A 55 11.65 0.42 9.00
N PHE A 56 11.43 0.44 7.69
CA PHE A 56 12.42 -0.04 6.71
C PHE A 56 13.12 1.09 5.97
N ASP A 57 12.47 2.24 5.76
CA ASP A 57 13.00 3.27 4.89
C ASP A 57 12.48 4.69 5.22
N PRO A 58 12.94 5.31 6.33
CA PRO A 58 12.50 6.63 6.73
C PRO A 58 12.93 7.73 5.76
N ALA A 59 13.87 7.43 4.84
CA ALA A 59 14.29 8.33 3.77
C ALA A 59 13.39 8.25 2.52
N PHE A 60 12.45 7.30 2.46
CA PHE A 60 11.51 7.14 1.35
C PHE A 60 10.76 8.44 0.99
N PRO A 61 10.19 9.20 1.95
CA PRO A 61 9.50 10.46 1.65
C PRO A 61 10.38 11.47 0.91
N ALA A 62 11.63 11.63 1.34
CA ALA A 62 12.57 12.58 0.74
C ALA A 62 12.95 12.18 -0.70
N ARG A 63 13.16 10.88 -0.95
CA ARG A 63 13.50 10.37 -2.29
C ARG A 63 12.36 10.56 -3.29
N ILE A 64 11.13 10.21 -2.91
CA ILE A 64 9.97 10.42 -3.80
C ILE A 64 9.71 11.93 -4.00
N ALA A 65 9.79 12.74 -2.94
CA ALA A 65 9.58 14.19 -3.06
C ALA A 65 10.56 14.82 -4.05
N THR A 66 11.81 14.36 -4.07
CA THR A 66 12.81 14.79 -5.05
C THR A 66 12.41 14.42 -6.48
N THR A 67 11.97 13.16 -6.69
CA THR A 67 11.48 12.70 -8.01
C THR A 67 10.28 13.52 -8.49
N TYR A 68 9.38 13.87 -7.57
CA TYR A 68 8.22 14.70 -7.87
C TYR A 68 8.61 16.14 -8.24
N ALA A 69 9.55 16.73 -7.50
CA ALA A 69 10.04 18.08 -7.75
C ALA A 69 10.75 18.19 -9.11
N GLU A 70 11.54 17.17 -9.49
CA GLU A 70 12.15 17.08 -10.81
C GLU A 70 11.10 17.02 -11.92
N ALA A 71 10.08 16.17 -11.78
CA ALA A 71 9.00 16.08 -12.78
C ALA A 71 8.21 17.40 -12.91
N ALA A 72 7.95 18.07 -11.79
CA ALA A 72 7.27 19.36 -11.78
C ALA A 72 8.11 20.48 -12.41
N ALA A 73 9.44 20.47 -12.23
CA ALA A 73 10.36 21.43 -12.85
C ALA A 73 10.35 21.33 -14.39
N HIS A 74 9.98 20.17 -14.94
CA HIS A 74 9.78 19.97 -16.38
C HIS A 74 8.37 20.34 -16.88
N GLY A 75 7.54 20.99 -16.04
CA GLY A 75 6.21 21.48 -16.41
C GLY A 75 5.12 20.40 -16.43
N HIS A 76 5.38 19.22 -15.84
CA HIS A 76 4.42 18.13 -15.80
C HIS A 76 3.69 18.06 -14.46
N THR A 77 2.36 18.09 -14.50
CA THR A 77 1.53 17.66 -13.38
C THR A 77 1.51 16.13 -13.32
N VAL A 78 2.13 15.56 -12.29
CA VAL A 78 2.18 14.11 -12.09
C VAL A 78 1.25 13.72 -10.94
N SER A 79 0.40 12.72 -11.17
CA SER A 79 -0.42 12.11 -10.12
C SER A 79 0.37 11.05 -9.36
N SER A 80 0.00 10.74 -8.11
CA SER A 80 0.63 9.65 -7.34
C SER A 80 0.51 8.29 -8.06
N VAL A 81 -0.58 8.07 -8.80
CA VAL A 81 -0.81 6.86 -9.59
C VAL A 81 0.16 6.79 -10.77
N SER A 82 0.27 7.87 -11.55
CA SER A 82 1.21 7.95 -12.68
C SER A 82 2.66 7.77 -12.22
N LEU A 83 3.00 8.30 -11.03
CA LEU A 83 4.33 8.13 -10.45
C LEU A 83 4.62 6.68 -10.08
N MET A 84 3.64 5.96 -9.53
CA MET A 84 3.76 4.52 -9.23
C MET A 84 3.90 3.65 -10.48
N SER A 85 3.30 4.06 -11.61
CA SER A 85 3.50 3.37 -12.89
C SER A 85 4.86 3.70 -13.52
N GLY A 86 5.43 4.86 -13.19
CA GLY A 86 6.74 5.31 -13.66
C GLY A 86 7.90 4.57 -13.00
N THR A 87 9.03 4.46 -13.71
CA THR A 87 10.21 3.71 -13.24
C THR A 87 10.74 4.22 -11.89
N ALA A 88 10.78 5.53 -11.65
CA ALA A 88 11.32 6.09 -10.41
C ALA A 88 10.47 5.78 -9.16
N GLY A 89 9.13 5.83 -9.28
CA GLY A 89 8.22 5.44 -8.20
C GLY A 89 8.31 3.95 -7.90
N ARG A 90 8.40 3.13 -8.96
CA ARG A 90 8.66 1.69 -8.84
C ARG A 90 9.98 1.40 -8.14
N THR A 91 11.08 2.03 -8.57
CA THR A 91 12.40 1.85 -7.93
C THR A 91 12.37 2.23 -6.45
N SER A 92 11.72 3.34 -6.11
CA SER A 92 11.63 3.79 -4.71
C SER A 92 10.80 2.83 -3.85
N ALA A 93 9.63 2.40 -4.34
CA ALA A 93 8.81 1.41 -3.63
C ALA A 93 9.55 0.07 -3.49
N ARG A 94 10.31 -0.34 -4.52
CA ARG A 94 11.20 -1.50 -4.46
C ARG A 94 12.20 -1.38 -3.32
N LEU A 95 12.95 -0.29 -3.26
CA LEU A 95 13.95 -0.08 -2.19
C LEU A 95 13.33 -0.12 -0.80
N CYS A 96 12.14 0.45 -0.62
CA CYS A 96 11.42 0.41 0.65
C CYS A 96 10.94 -1.01 1.02
N LEU A 97 10.51 -1.82 0.04
CA LEU A 97 9.92 -3.14 0.25
C LEU A 97 10.94 -4.29 0.22
N SER A 98 12.11 -4.09 -0.37
CA SER A 98 13.16 -5.12 -0.45
C SER A 98 13.53 -5.69 0.93
N PRO A 99 13.72 -4.88 2.00
CA PRO A 99 13.97 -5.40 3.34
C PRO A 99 12.80 -6.20 3.92
N LEU A 100 11.56 -5.84 3.59
CA LEU A 100 10.39 -6.60 4.03
C LEU A 100 10.39 -8.02 3.47
N ILE A 101 10.77 -8.18 2.20
CA ILE A 101 10.69 -9.44 1.47
C ILE A 101 11.94 -10.30 1.65
N ALA A 102 13.13 -9.69 1.62
CA ALA A 102 14.41 -10.40 1.74
C ALA A 102 14.93 -10.49 3.19
N GLY A 103 14.40 -9.67 4.10
CA GLY A 103 14.91 -9.54 5.46
C GLY A 103 14.39 -10.60 6.44
N PRO A 104 14.98 -10.64 7.66
CA PRO A 104 14.55 -11.56 8.71
C PRO A 104 13.09 -11.32 9.10
N PRO A 105 12.41 -12.28 9.75
CA PRO A 105 11.06 -12.11 10.30
C PRO A 105 10.89 -10.79 11.05
N ILE A 106 9.73 -10.14 10.90
CA ILE A 106 9.41 -8.93 11.67
C ILE A 106 9.33 -9.34 13.14
N SER A 107 10.05 -8.60 14.00
CA SER A 107 10.06 -8.91 15.42
C SER A 107 8.67 -8.78 16.05
N PRO A 108 8.35 -9.53 17.11
CA PRO A 108 7.06 -9.40 17.80
C PRO A 108 6.76 -7.96 18.26
N GLY A 109 7.79 -7.21 18.67
CA GLY A 109 7.64 -5.81 19.05
C GLY A 109 7.24 -4.91 17.87
N ALA A 110 7.85 -5.11 16.70
CA ALA A 110 7.50 -4.36 15.49
C ALA A 110 6.10 -4.75 14.96
N LEU A 111 5.72 -6.02 15.06
CA LEU A 111 4.34 -6.46 14.77
C LEU A 111 3.35 -5.79 15.72
N ALA A 112 3.65 -5.69 17.02
CA ALA A 112 2.79 -4.99 17.98
C ALA A 112 2.66 -3.49 17.64
N THR A 113 3.75 -2.84 17.22
CA THR A 113 3.71 -1.46 16.72
C THR A 113 2.81 -1.33 15.50
N PHE A 114 2.94 -2.23 14.51
CA PHE A 114 2.06 -2.24 13.35
C PHE A 114 0.60 -2.42 13.74
N CYS A 115 0.27 -3.42 14.56
CA CYS A 115 -1.09 -3.64 15.07
C CYS A 115 -1.65 -2.38 15.75
N SER A 116 -0.85 -1.74 16.61
CA SER A 116 -1.26 -0.51 17.30
C SER A 116 -1.57 0.62 16.32
N ARG A 117 -0.72 0.83 15.30
CA ARG A 117 -0.93 1.87 14.28
C ARG A 117 -2.15 1.57 13.43
N ALA A 118 -2.27 0.33 12.97
CA ALA A 118 -3.39 -0.12 12.17
C ALA A 118 -4.71 0.05 12.94
N ASN A 119 -4.76 -0.34 14.21
CA ASN A 119 -5.95 -0.20 15.05
C ASN A 119 -6.29 1.25 15.40
N ALA A 120 -5.30 2.15 15.40
CA ALA A 120 -5.48 3.58 15.60
C ALA A 120 -5.78 4.34 14.29
N ALA A 121 -5.68 3.69 13.13
CA ALA A 121 -5.87 4.33 11.84
C ALA A 121 -7.35 4.69 11.64
N ASP A 122 -7.64 5.99 11.61
CA ASP A 122 -8.98 6.51 11.37
C ASP A 122 -9.07 7.13 9.97
N TYR A 123 -10.06 6.72 9.17
CA TYR A 123 -10.19 7.20 7.79
C TYR A 123 -10.96 8.52 7.78
N HIS A 124 -10.32 9.59 7.32
CA HIS A 124 -10.93 10.90 7.23
C HIS A 124 -11.55 11.14 5.85
N ASP A 125 -12.72 10.56 5.59
CA ASP A 125 -13.65 10.98 4.51
C ASP A 125 -15.10 11.17 5.04
N GLY A 126 -15.25 11.42 6.35
CA GLY A 126 -16.54 11.77 6.96
C GLY A 126 -17.55 10.62 7.09
N VAL A 127 -17.19 9.40 6.69
CA VAL A 127 -17.99 8.19 6.90
C VAL A 127 -17.46 7.44 8.11
N ALA A 128 -18.33 7.19 9.10
CA ALA A 128 -18.00 6.32 10.22
C ALA A 128 -17.83 4.88 9.72
N SER A 129 -16.59 4.48 9.45
CA SER A 129 -16.26 3.09 9.17
C SER A 129 -15.96 2.35 10.49
N PRO A 130 -16.29 1.05 10.60
CA PRO A 130 -15.97 0.28 11.79
C PRO A 130 -14.45 0.32 12.08
N PRO A 131 -14.03 0.21 13.35
CA PRO A 131 -12.62 0.27 13.71
C PRO A 131 -11.84 -0.89 13.08
N LEU A 132 -10.60 -0.61 12.65
CA LEU A 132 -9.68 -1.65 12.23
C LEU A 132 -9.30 -2.51 13.45
N ARG A 133 -9.30 -3.85 13.33
CA ARG A 133 -8.87 -4.75 14.41
C ARG A 133 -7.83 -5.76 13.93
N VAL A 134 -6.61 -5.32 13.71
CA VAL A 134 -5.48 -6.19 13.38
C VAL A 134 -4.88 -6.76 14.66
N GLY A 135 -4.91 -8.09 14.80
CA GLY A 135 -4.22 -8.84 15.84
C GLY A 135 -2.81 -9.27 15.42
N LEU A 136 -2.01 -9.70 16.41
CA LEU A 136 -0.62 -10.13 16.17
C LEU A 136 -0.52 -11.34 15.23
N ILE A 137 -1.41 -12.31 15.40
CA ILE A 137 -1.43 -13.55 14.60
C ILE A 137 -1.77 -13.21 13.15
N GLU A 138 -2.78 -12.36 12.92
CA GLU A 138 -3.16 -11.94 11.59
C GLU A 138 -2.08 -11.07 10.93
N ALA A 139 -1.43 -10.18 11.69
CA ALA A 139 -0.30 -9.40 11.20
C ALA A 139 0.87 -10.29 10.78
N GLU A 140 1.26 -11.25 11.63
CA GLU A 140 2.32 -12.21 11.32
C GLU A 140 1.99 -13.03 10.06
N ARG A 141 0.75 -13.53 9.96
CA ARG A 141 0.27 -14.25 8.77
C ARG A 141 0.33 -13.38 7.53
N PHE A 142 -0.16 -12.14 7.61
CA PHE A 142 -0.14 -11.20 6.49
C PHE A 142 1.29 -10.95 6.01
N PHE A 143 2.22 -10.60 6.91
CA PHE A 143 3.62 -10.35 6.53
C PHE A 143 4.32 -11.60 5.99
N THR A 144 4.01 -12.77 6.53
CA THR A 144 4.50 -14.05 6.00
C THR A 144 4.01 -14.27 4.57
N LEU A 145 2.72 -14.04 4.30
CA LEU A 145 2.15 -14.17 2.96
C LEU A 145 2.74 -13.14 1.99
N VAL A 146 2.87 -11.88 2.40
CA VAL A 146 3.49 -10.81 1.57
C VAL A 146 4.91 -11.21 1.15
N ARG A 147 5.71 -11.77 2.06
CA ARG A 147 7.07 -12.26 1.75
C ARG A 147 7.09 -13.43 0.78
N GLN A 148 6.07 -14.28 0.85
CA GLN A 148 5.94 -15.46 0.01
C GLN A 148 5.23 -15.16 -1.31
N THR A 149 4.71 -13.95 -1.51
CA THR A 149 3.93 -13.58 -2.68
C THR A 149 4.81 -13.55 -3.93
N PRO A 150 4.62 -14.46 -4.90
CA PRO A 150 5.49 -14.56 -6.08
C PRO A 150 5.48 -13.29 -6.92
N ARG A 151 4.33 -12.63 -7.09
CA ARG A 151 4.20 -11.39 -7.89
C ARG A 151 5.01 -10.22 -7.32
N LEU A 152 4.93 -10.00 -6.01
CA LEU A 152 5.71 -8.97 -5.32
C LEU A 152 7.21 -9.25 -5.45
N ARG A 153 7.63 -10.51 -5.30
CA ARG A 153 9.01 -10.93 -5.52
C ARG A 153 9.46 -10.75 -6.96
N CYS A 154 8.66 -11.19 -7.93
CA CYS A 154 9.01 -11.07 -9.34
C CYS A 154 9.26 -9.62 -9.74
N TRP A 155 8.39 -8.73 -9.27
CA TRP A 155 8.53 -7.30 -9.50
C TRP A 155 9.75 -6.70 -8.77
N LEU A 156 10.03 -7.13 -7.53
CA LEU A 156 11.25 -6.70 -6.81
C LEU A 156 12.54 -7.26 -7.41
N ASP A 157 12.48 -8.38 -8.13
CA ASP A 157 13.65 -9.03 -8.71
C ASP A 157 13.84 -8.69 -10.20
N ASP A 158 12.97 -7.82 -10.77
CA ASP A 158 12.86 -7.55 -12.22
C ASP A 158 12.75 -8.84 -13.06
N THR A 159 12.09 -9.87 -12.50
CA THR A 159 11.86 -11.14 -13.19
C THR A 159 10.46 -11.16 -13.82
N PRO A 160 10.31 -11.83 -14.98
CA PRO A 160 9.01 -11.93 -15.63
C PRO A 160 8.00 -12.60 -14.71
N GLU A 161 6.80 -12.03 -14.67
CA GLU A 161 5.71 -12.54 -13.86
C GLU A 161 5.32 -13.96 -14.29
N PRO A 162 5.05 -14.90 -13.36
CA PRO A 162 4.65 -16.25 -13.71
C PRO A 162 3.35 -16.25 -14.55
N ALA A 163 3.37 -17.00 -15.66
CA ALA A 163 2.34 -16.98 -16.69
C ALA A 163 0.98 -17.60 -16.30
N THR A 164 0.79 -18.09 -15.07
CA THR A 164 -0.42 -18.83 -14.69
C THR A 164 -1.45 -17.96 -13.94
N PRO A 165 -2.70 -17.90 -14.41
CA PRO A 165 -3.82 -17.38 -13.64
C PRO A 165 -4.35 -18.45 -12.68
N ARG A 166 -4.76 -18.02 -11.48
CA ARG A 166 -5.44 -18.76 -10.37
C ARG A 166 -4.54 -19.12 -9.19
N ASP A 167 -4.25 -18.12 -8.36
CA ASP A 167 -4.59 -18.25 -6.95
C ASP A 167 -5.66 -17.21 -6.67
N ARG A 168 -6.86 -17.67 -6.24
CA ARG A 168 -8.07 -16.84 -6.15
C ARG A 168 -7.86 -15.70 -5.15
N GLY A 169 -7.87 -14.49 -5.68
CA GLY A 169 -7.83 -13.23 -4.98
C GLY A 169 -7.46 -12.17 -6.00
N GLU A 170 -8.41 -11.85 -6.88
CA GLU A 170 -8.23 -10.91 -8.00
C GLU A 170 -7.47 -9.67 -7.52
N LEU A 171 -6.20 -9.63 -7.89
CA LEU A 171 -5.30 -8.52 -7.63
C LEU A 171 -5.73 -7.39 -8.55
N ILE A 172 -6.25 -6.33 -7.93
CA ILE A 172 -6.71 -5.12 -8.61
C ILE A 172 -5.50 -4.52 -9.33
N HIS A 173 -5.54 -4.40 -10.66
CA HIS A 173 -4.45 -3.77 -11.39
C HIS A 173 -4.32 -2.30 -10.92
N LEU A 174 -3.12 -1.72 -10.96
CA LEU A 174 -2.91 -0.30 -10.62
C LEU A 174 -3.86 0.64 -11.38
N GLU A 175 -4.34 0.20 -12.53
CA GLU A 175 -5.30 0.84 -13.42
C GLU A 175 -6.72 0.81 -12.83
N ASP A 176 -7.17 -0.35 -12.33
CA ASP A 176 -8.45 -0.55 -11.64
C ASP A 176 -8.51 0.22 -10.29
N ILE A 177 -7.34 0.49 -9.68
CA ILE A 177 -7.23 1.37 -8.51
C ILE A 177 -7.51 2.82 -8.85
N ALA A 178 -7.11 3.28 -10.05
CA ALA A 178 -7.40 4.65 -10.47
C ALA A 178 -8.92 4.86 -10.50
N ASP A 179 -9.68 3.89 -11.02
CA ASP A 179 -11.14 3.93 -11.06
C ASP A 179 -11.79 3.85 -9.67
N LEU A 180 -11.25 3.01 -8.77
CA LEU A 180 -11.67 2.93 -7.35
C LEU A 180 -11.30 4.17 -6.51
N LEU A 181 -10.32 4.96 -6.96
CA LEU A 181 -9.96 6.24 -6.35
C LEU A 181 -10.77 7.40 -6.92
N VAL A 182 -11.11 7.35 -8.21
CA VAL A 182 -12.01 8.31 -8.86
C VAL A 182 -13.43 8.15 -8.30
N ALA A 183 -13.90 6.92 -8.08
CA ALA A 183 -15.20 6.65 -7.43
C ALA A 183 -15.29 7.11 -5.96
N VAL A 184 -14.16 7.49 -5.34
CA VAL A 184 -14.08 7.97 -3.96
C VAL A 184 -13.70 9.46 -3.89
N GLN A 185 -13.62 10.15 -5.03
CA GLN A 185 -13.69 11.61 -4.97
C GLN A 185 -15.12 12.00 -4.56
N PRO A 186 -15.31 12.88 -3.55
CA PRO A 186 -16.64 13.39 -3.25
C PRO A 186 -17.20 14.00 -4.52
N ALA A 187 -18.46 13.66 -4.84
CA ALA A 187 -19.20 14.35 -5.88
C ALA A 187 -19.01 15.85 -5.63
N ALA A 188 -18.38 16.53 -6.59
CA ALA A 188 -18.14 17.95 -6.47
C ALA A 188 -19.51 18.64 -6.24
N PRO A 189 -19.60 19.59 -5.29
CA PRO A 189 -20.84 20.32 -5.05
C PRO A 189 -21.31 21.09 -6.28
#